data_AF-A0A378BJV8-F1
#
_entry.id   AF-A0A378BJV8-F1
#
_cell.length_a   1.000
_cell.length_b   1.000
_cell.length_c   1.000
_cell.angle_alpha   90.00
_cell.angle_beta   90.00
_cell.angle_gamma   90.00
#
_symmetry.space_group_name_H-M   'P 1'
#
loop_
_entity.id
_entity.type
_entity.pdbx_description
1 polymer ?
#
loop_
_entity_poly.entity_id
_entity_poly.type
_entity_poly.pdbx_seq_one_letter_code
_entity_poly.pdbx_strand_id
1 'polypeptide(L)'
;MAGAVYNRWAGIKLPDFLSFFGGKRFVPIATGFFCLILAAIFGYVWPPVQHAIHSGGEWIVSAGALGSGIFGFINRLLIPTGLHQVLNTIAWFQIGESLTPAGAVFHGDINRFYAGDGTAGMFMSGFFPIMMFGLPGAALAMYLAAPKARRPMVGGMLLSVAITAFLTGVTEPLEFLFMFLAPLLYLLHAVLTGISLFIATALGIHAGFSFSAGAIDYVLMYSLPAASKNVWMLLVMGVVFFFVYFLLFSAVIRMFNLKTPGREDKAADVVTEEANSNTEEGLTQLATSYIAAVGGTDNLKAIDACITRLRLTVGDSAKVNDAACKRLGASGW
;
A
#
# COMPACT_ATOMS: atom_id res chain seq x y z
N MET A 1 -7.18 12.98 16.20
CA MET A 1 -7.57 13.98 17.22
C MET A 1 -8.46 15.08 16.62
N ALA A 2 -7.97 15.92 15.69
CA ALA A 2 -8.72 17.06 15.16
C ALA A 2 -10.14 16.74 14.64
N GLY A 3 -10.33 15.62 13.93
CA GLY A 3 -11.66 15.18 13.49
C GLY A 3 -12.63 14.89 14.63
N ALA A 4 -12.15 14.30 15.73
CA ALA A 4 -12.98 14.03 16.91
C ALA A 4 -13.39 15.34 17.62
N VAL A 5 -12.44 16.29 17.74
CA VAL A 5 -12.70 17.63 18.31
C VAL A 5 -13.72 18.38 17.45
N TYR A 6 -13.60 18.31 16.12
CA TYR A 6 -14.55 18.92 15.19
C TYR A 6 -15.96 18.35 15.36
N ASN A 7 -16.09 17.02 15.30
CA ASN A 7 -17.40 16.35 15.43
C ASN A 7 -18.08 16.65 16.77
N ARG A 8 -17.30 16.86 17.83
CA ARG A 8 -17.84 17.15 19.16
C ARG A 8 -18.20 18.62 19.36
N TRP A 9 -17.40 19.57 18.86
CA TRP A 9 -17.50 20.98 19.27
C TRP A 9 -17.64 22.00 18.13
N ALA A 10 -17.78 21.58 16.87
CA ALA A 10 -18.02 22.52 15.77
C ALA A 10 -19.28 23.39 15.93
N GLY A 11 -20.25 22.96 16.75
CA GLY A 11 -21.48 23.69 17.09
C GLY A 11 -21.54 24.23 18.53
N ILE A 12 -20.42 24.29 19.26
CA ILE A 12 -20.42 24.73 20.67
C ILE A 12 -20.93 26.16 20.81
N LYS A 13 -21.81 26.40 21.78
CA LYS A 13 -22.24 27.75 22.19
C LYS A 13 -21.52 28.13 23.48
N LEU A 14 -20.83 29.27 23.45
CA LEU A 14 -20.12 29.83 24.60
C LEU A 14 -20.92 31.01 25.18
N PRO A 15 -20.69 31.38 26.44
CA PRO A 15 -21.27 32.59 27.03
C PRO A 15 -20.93 33.85 26.22
N ASP A 16 -21.75 34.90 26.33
CA ASP A 16 -21.69 36.08 25.47
C ASP A 16 -20.29 36.72 25.39
N PHE A 17 -19.56 36.78 26.51
CA PHE A 17 -18.20 37.35 26.57
C PHE A 17 -17.13 36.50 25.84
N LEU A 18 -17.41 35.23 25.53
CA LEU A 18 -16.56 34.32 24.74
C LEU A 18 -17.19 33.90 23.41
N SER A 19 -18.35 34.46 23.06
CA SER A 19 -19.14 34.09 21.87
C SER A 19 -18.33 34.17 20.57
N PHE A 20 -17.34 35.07 20.50
CA PHE A 20 -16.41 35.19 19.38
C PHE A 20 -15.68 33.87 19.05
N PHE A 21 -15.34 33.08 20.07
CA PHE A 21 -14.65 31.79 19.95
C PHE A 21 -15.59 30.62 19.72
N GLY A 22 -16.91 30.83 19.73
CA GLY A 22 -17.91 29.77 19.59
C GLY A 22 -17.91 29.08 18.21
N GLY A 23 -18.60 27.95 18.15
CA GLY A 23 -18.75 27.15 16.93
C GLY A 23 -17.41 26.64 16.39
N LYS A 24 -17.23 26.71 15.06
CA LYS A 24 -16.05 26.16 14.36
C LYS A 24 -14.72 26.81 14.78
N ARG A 25 -14.75 28.05 15.30
CA ARG A 25 -13.56 28.77 15.77
C ARG A 25 -12.98 28.18 17.06
N PHE A 26 -13.80 27.47 17.84
CA PHE A 26 -13.35 26.77 19.05
C PHE A 26 -12.53 25.53 18.71
N VAL A 27 -12.78 24.91 17.55
CA VAL A 27 -12.18 23.62 17.19
C VAL A 27 -10.65 23.67 17.13
N PRO A 28 -10.00 24.67 16.48
CA PRO A 28 -8.55 24.80 16.53
C PRO A 28 -8.00 25.01 17.94
N ILE A 29 -8.69 25.79 18.79
CA ILE A 29 -8.27 26.08 20.17
C ILE A 29 -8.27 24.80 21.00
N ALA A 30 -9.38 24.07 20.99
CA ALA A 30 -9.51 22.80 21.67
C ALA A 30 -8.53 21.76 21.11
N THR A 31 -8.35 21.70 19.79
CA THR A 31 -7.37 20.81 19.16
C THR A 31 -5.95 21.12 19.65
N GLY A 32 -5.55 22.39 19.68
CA GLY A 32 -4.25 22.80 20.22
C GLY A 32 -4.05 22.38 21.67
N PHE A 33 -5.05 22.59 22.51
CA PHE A 33 -5.02 22.16 23.92
C PHE A 33 -4.85 20.63 24.06
N PHE A 34 -5.64 19.83 23.35
CA PHE A 34 -5.50 18.37 23.40
C PHE A 34 -4.19 17.88 22.78
N CYS A 35 -3.68 18.55 21.74
CA CYS A 35 -2.36 18.27 21.19
C CYS A 35 -1.25 18.56 22.19
N LEU A 36 -1.37 19.60 23.02
CA LEU A 36 -0.41 19.90 24.08
C LEU A 36 -0.41 18.81 25.16
N ILE A 37 -1.59 18.32 25.57
CA ILE A 37 -1.70 17.18 26.47
C ILE A 37 -1.06 15.93 25.87
N LEU A 38 -1.38 15.63 24.60
CA LEU A 38 -0.77 14.49 23.90
C LEU A 38 0.74 14.65 23.79
N ALA A 39 1.25 15.84 23.48
CA ALA A 39 2.68 16.10 23.40
C ALA A 39 3.38 15.85 24.75
N ALA A 40 2.77 16.28 25.86
CA ALA A 40 3.29 15.97 27.19
C ALA A 40 3.33 14.45 27.43
N ILE A 41 2.24 13.72 27.11
CA ILE A 41 2.19 12.26 27.26
C ILE A 41 3.24 11.57 26.39
N PHE A 42 3.27 11.88 25.09
CA PHE A 42 4.23 11.29 24.15
C PHE A 42 5.67 11.69 24.48
N GLY A 43 5.92 12.86 25.07
CA GLY A 43 7.25 13.24 25.54
C GLY A 43 7.85 12.25 26.55
N TYR A 44 7.02 11.58 27.35
CA TYR A 44 7.45 10.53 28.28
C TYR A 44 7.32 9.11 27.72
N VAL A 45 6.27 8.85 26.94
CA VAL A 45 5.96 7.50 26.43
C VAL A 45 6.73 7.14 25.17
N TRP A 46 7.03 8.13 24.31
CA TRP A 46 7.71 7.90 23.03
C TRP A 46 9.20 7.56 23.15
N PRO A 47 10.01 8.17 24.05
CA PRO A 47 11.45 7.88 24.08
C PRO A 47 11.80 6.40 24.27
N PRO A 48 11.15 5.63 25.17
CA PRO A 48 11.38 4.18 25.25
C PRO A 48 11.01 3.42 23.97
N VAL A 49 9.92 3.82 23.31
CA VAL A 49 9.48 3.23 22.03
C VAL A 49 10.50 3.53 20.92
N GLN A 50 10.95 4.78 20.83
CA GLN A 50 11.97 5.21 19.89
C GLN A 50 13.29 4.45 20.11
N HIS A 51 13.70 4.26 21.36
CA HIS A 51 14.88 3.47 21.69
C HIS A 51 14.72 2.01 21.25
N ALA A 52 13.56 1.39 21.50
CA ALA A 52 13.30 0.03 21.04
C ALA A 52 13.34 -0.10 19.51
N ILE A 53 12.77 0.87 18.79
CA ILE A 53 12.83 0.94 17.32
C ILE A 53 14.27 1.08 16.84
N HIS A 54 15.05 1.96 17.48
CA HIS A 54 16.45 2.19 17.12
C HIS A 54 17.30 0.93 17.33
N SER A 55 17.25 0.33 18.52
CA SER A 55 17.97 -0.92 18.83
C SER A 55 17.54 -2.08 17.93
N GLY A 56 16.24 -2.18 17.62
CA GLY A 56 15.73 -3.18 16.67
C GLY A 56 16.26 -2.96 15.27
N GLY A 57 16.35 -1.69 14.82
CA GLY A 57 16.95 -1.32 13.55
C GLY A 57 18.43 -1.71 13.46
N GLU A 58 19.23 -1.35 14.46
CA GLU A 58 20.66 -1.71 14.50
C GLU A 58 20.87 -3.23 14.49
N TRP A 59 20.04 -3.96 15.24
CA TRP A 59 20.08 -5.41 15.26
C TRP A 59 19.77 -6.01 13.88
N ILE A 60 18.73 -5.53 13.20
CA ILE A 60 18.36 -5.98 11.84
C ILE A 60 19.52 -5.80 10.85
N VAL A 61 20.31 -4.73 10.96
CA VAL A 61 21.49 -4.53 10.10
C VAL A 61 22.58 -5.54 10.44
N SER A 62 22.88 -5.73 11.73
CA SER A 62 23.93 -6.67 12.16
C SER A 62 23.61 -8.13 11.86
N ALA A 63 22.32 -8.49 11.71
CA ALA A 63 21.86 -9.85 11.48
C ALA A 63 22.01 -10.32 10.02
N GLY A 64 22.53 -9.49 9.11
CA GLY A 64 22.82 -9.86 7.72
C GLY A 64 21.60 -10.39 6.98
N ALA A 65 21.70 -11.56 6.35
CA ALA A 65 20.61 -12.16 5.60
C ALA A 65 19.34 -12.40 6.44
N LEU A 66 19.49 -12.84 7.69
CA LEU A 66 18.35 -13.02 8.61
C LEU A 66 17.65 -11.69 8.88
N GLY A 67 18.43 -10.64 9.11
CA GLY A 67 17.92 -9.29 9.30
C GLY A 67 17.14 -8.77 8.10
N SER A 68 17.68 -8.92 6.89
CA SER A 68 17.00 -8.56 5.65
C SER A 68 15.67 -9.30 5.48
N GLY A 69 15.64 -10.60 5.78
CA GLY A 69 14.40 -11.37 5.72
C GLY A 69 13.34 -10.92 6.73
N ILE A 70 13.75 -10.64 7.98
CA ILE A 70 12.85 -10.10 9.01
C ILE A 70 12.33 -8.72 8.59
N PHE A 71 13.19 -7.87 8.06
CA PHE A 71 12.81 -6.58 7.52
C PHE A 71 11.74 -6.73 6.43
N GLY A 72 11.94 -7.60 5.43
CA GLY A 72 10.96 -7.83 4.36
C GLY A 72 9.61 -8.33 4.88
N PHE A 73 9.62 -9.23 5.85
CA PHE A 73 8.41 -9.75 6.49
C PHE A 73 7.63 -8.66 7.24
N ILE A 74 8.29 -7.93 8.14
CA ILE A 74 7.67 -6.86 8.94
C ILE A 74 7.22 -5.71 8.02
N ASN A 75 8.02 -5.38 7.01
CA ASN A 75 7.71 -4.36 6.02
C ASN A 75 6.33 -4.60 5.40
N ARG A 76 6.08 -5.83 4.91
CA ARG A 76 4.78 -6.20 4.36
C ARG A 76 3.69 -6.11 5.43
N LEU A 77 3.87 -6.69 6.61
CA LEU A 77 2.85 -6.66 7.67
C LEU A 77 2.41 -5.25 8.10
N LEU A 78 3.25 -4.24 7.93
CA LEU A 78 2.96 -2.85 8.31
C LEU A 78 2.27 -2.01 7.22
N ILE A 79 2.12 -2.51 5.99
CA ILE A 79 1.41 -1.80 4.92
C ILE A 79 -0.03 -1.39 5.27
N PRO A 80 -0.88 -2.26 5.88
CA PRO A 80 -2.26 -1.89 6.21
C PRO A 80 -2.37 -0.65 7.12
N THR A 81 -1.32 -0.35 7.87
CA THR A 81 -1.26 0.79 8.81
C THR A 81 -0.45 1.97 8.28
N GLY A 82 0.23 1.82 7.13
CA GLY A 82 1.18 2.80 6.61
C GLY A 82 2.53 2.85 7.35
N LEU A 83 2.70 2.10 8.45
CA LEU A 83 3.91 2.17 9.29
C LEU A 83 5.17 1.58 8.63
N HIS A 84 5.01 0.85 7.52
CA HIS A 84 6.13 0.36 6.72
C HIS A 84 7.04 1.51 6.23
N GLN A 85 6.50 2.71 6.06
CA GLN A 85 7.28 3.90 5.69
C GLN A 85 8.29 4.33 6.76
N VAL A 86 7.99 4.10 8.04
CA VAL A 86 8.94 4.35 9.14
C VAL A 86 10.11 3.38 9.03
N LEU A 87 9.81 2.09 8.81
CA LEU A 87 10.82 1.05 8.65
C LEU A 87 11.69 1.30 7.40
N ASN A 88 11.06 1.66 6.28
CA ASN A 88 11.73 2.06 5.05
C ASN A 88 12.68 3.23 5.29
N THR A 89 12.21 4.27 5.98
CA THR A 89 13.01 5.46 6.24
C THR A 89 14.30 5.11 6.97
N ILE A 90 14.21 4.26 7.98
CA ILE A 90 15.37 3.80 8.75
C ILE A 90 16.31 3.00 7.85
N ALA A 91 15.83 1.93 7.22
CA ALA A 91 16.67 1.01 6.45
C ALA A 91 17.30 1.67 5.20
N TRP A 92 16.50 2.43 4.45
CA TRP A 92 16.90 2.93 3.15
C TRP A 92 17.60 4.29 3.19
N PHE A 93 17.38 5.10 4.22
CA PHE A 93 17.94 6.47 4.28
C PHE A 93 18.76 6.80 5.54
N GLN A 94 18.70 6.00 6.60
CA GLN A 94 19.37 6.36 7.87
C GLN A 94 20.45 5.35 8.29
N ILE A 95 20.21 4.06 8.10
CA ILE A 95 21.02 3.03 8.73
C ILE A 95 22.24 2.62 7.89
N GLY A 96 23.37 2.42 8.56
CA GLY A 96 24.66 2.17 7.92
C GLY A 96 25.30 3.45 7.38
N GLU A 97 26.62 3.46 7.36
CA GLU A 97 27.44 4.60 6.94
C GLU A 97 28.44 4.15 5.87
N SER A 98 28.64 4.98 4.86
CA SER A 98 29.70 4.80 3.86
C SER A 98 30.45 6.09 3.64
N LEU A 99 31.78 6.04 3.77
CA LEU A 99 32.68 7.16 3.49
C LEU A 99 33.27 6.98 2.10
N THR A 100 32.95 7.91 1.20
CA THR A 100 33.56 7.93 -0.12
C THR A 100 35.04 8.35 -0.06
N PRO A 101 35.86 7.99 -1.06
CA PRO A 101 37.25 8.48 -1.14
C PRO A 101 37.38 10.02 -1.15
N ALA A 102 36.33 10.73 -1.52
CA ALA A 102 36.25 12.19 -1.52
C ALA A 102 35.84 12.80 -0.15
N GLY A 103 35.64 11.97 0.88
CA GLY A 103 35.29 12.41 2.23
C GLY A 103 33.79 12.67 2.46
N ALA A 104 32.92 12.42 1.47
CA ALA A 104 31.47 12.52 1.65
C ALA A 104 30.91 11.27 2.34
N VAL A 105 30.01 11.49 3.30
CA VAL A 105 29.35 10.44 4.11
C VAL A 105 27.93 10.22 3.59
N PHE A 106 27.58 8.96 3.29
CA PHE A 106 26.23 8.57 2.88
C PHE A 106 25.62 7.59 3.89
N HIS A 107 24.32 7.75 4.14
CA HIS A 107 23.55 6.94 5.09
C HIS A 107 22.39 6.24 4.40
N GLY A 108 22.06 5.03 4.87
CA GLY A 108 20.94 4.25 4.34
C GLY A 108 21.28 3.49 3.06
N ASP A 109 20.58 2.39 2.86
CA ASP A 109 20.85 1.43 1.79
C ASP A 109 20.77 2.06 0.38
N ILE A 110 19.79 2.94 0.14
CA ILE A 110 19.60 3.61 -1.17
C ILE A 110 20.78 4.53 -1.46
N ASN A 111 21.05 5.49 -0.56
CA ASN A 111 22.05 6.51 -0.84
C ASN A 111 23.46 5.91 -0.93
N ARG A 112 23.76 4.91 -0.10
CA ARG A 112 25.04 4.18 -0.15
C ARG A 112 25.20 3.44 -1.47
N PHE A 113 24.16 2.72 -1.93
CA PHE A 113 24.21 2.01 -3.21
C PHE A 113 24.48 2.97 -4.39
N TYR A 114 23.75 4.09 -4.46
CA TYR A 114 23.94 5.07 -5.54
C TYR A 114 25.25 5.88 -5.42
N ALA A 115 25.87 5.92 -4.23
CA ALA A 115 27.21 6.46 -4.03
C ALA A 115 28.34 5.48 -4.43
N GLY A 116 28.00 4.25 -4.88
CA GLY A 116 28.96 3.26 -5.32
C GLY A 116 29.36 2.22 -4.27
N ASP A 117 28.68 2.17 -3.12
CA ASP A 117 28.93 1.17 -2.08
C ASP A 117 28.39 -0.20 -2.49
N GLY A 118 29.28 -1.09 -2.93
CA GLY A 118 28.94 -2.46 -3.34
C GLY A 118 28.53 -3.40 -2.20
N THR A 119 28.51 -2.93 -0.94
CA THR A 119 27.97 -3.69 0.21
C THR A 119 26.51 -3.33 0.52
N ALA A 120 25.99 -2.26 -0.09
CA ALA A 120 24.60 -1.82 0.09
C ALA A 120 23.62 -2.63 -0.79
N GLY A 121 22.33 -2.42 -0.60
CA GLY A 121 21.23 -3.09 -1.32
C GLY A 121 20.69 -4.34 -0.61
N MET A 122 21.13 -4.64 0.62
CA MET A 122 20.65 -5.81 1.36
C MET A 122 19.16 -5.72 1.69
N PHE A 123 18.64 -4.53 1.97
CA PHE A 123 17.22 -4.26 2.28
C PHE A 123 16.39 -3.92 1.04
N MET A 124 16.95 -4.15 -0.15
CA MET A 124 16.36 -3.75 -1.42
C MET A 124 16.23 -4.92 -2.40
N SER A 125 17.32 -5.69 -2.57
CA SER A 125 17.46 -6.69 -3.64
C SER A 125 16.34 -7.74 -3.67
N GLY A 126 15.89 -8.19 -2.50
CA GLY A 126 14.86 -9.24 -2.42
C GLY A 126 13.45 -8.80 -2.78
N PHE A 127 13.19 -7.51 -3.00
CA PHE A 127 11.88 -7.08 -3.48
C PHE A 127 11.68 -7.33 -4.97
N PHE A 128 12.75 -7.31 -5.79
CA PHE A 128 12.64 -7.50 -7.24
C PHE A 128 11.95 -8.83 -7.61
N PRO A 129 12.34 -10.00 -7.06
CA PRO A 129 11.67 -11.26 -7.38
C PRO A 129 10.18 -11.27 -7.02
N ILE A 130 9.79 -10.56 -5.96
CA ILE A 130 8.42 -10.52 -5.48
C ILE A 130 7.55 -9.61 -6.35
N MET A 131 8.01 -8.37 -6.57
CA MET A 131 7.27 -7.36 -7.31
C MET A 131 7.17 -7.72 -8.80
N MET A 132 8.29 -8.15 -9.39
CA MET A 132 8.35 -8.51 -10.80
C MET A 132 7.75 -9.89 -11.10
N PHE A 133 7.63 -10.81 -10.15
CA PHE A 133 7.24 -12.18 -10.51
C PHE A 133 6.29 -12.84 -9.52
N GLY A 134 6.55 -12.73 -8.22
CA GLY A 134 5.67 -13.29 -7.18
C GLY A 134 4.24 -12.77 -7.29
N LEU A 135 4.05 -11.45 -7.32
CA LEU A 135 2.73 -10.81 -7.41
C LEU A 135 2.00 -11.10 -8.74
N PRO A 136 2.66 -11.05 -9.92
CA PRO A 136 2.07 -11.59 -11.16
C PRO A 136 1.65 -13.06 -11.05
N GLY A 137 2.42 -13.91 -10.38
CA GLY A 137 2.07 -15.30 -10.10
C GLY A 137 0.80 -15.42 -9.22
N ALA A 138 0.69 -14.58 -8.19
CA ALA A 138 -0.52 -14.47 -7.37
C ALA A 138 -1.73 -13.98 -8.17
N ALA A 139 -1.57 -12.97 -9.03
CA ALA A 139 -2.64 -12.48 -9.89
C ALA A 139 -3.18 -13.58 -10.80
N LEU A 140 -2.29 -14.37 -11.41
CA LEU A 140 -2.69 -15.51 -12.23
C LEU A 140 -3.41 -16.59 -11.40
N ALA A 141 -2.95 -16.88 -10.19
CA ALA A 141 -3.62 -17.82 -9.29
C ALA A 141 -5.04 -17.36 -8.93
N MET A 142 -5.22 -16.08 -8.61
CA MET A 142 -6.53 -15.49 -8.31
C MET A 142 -7.46 -15.52 -9.54
N TYR A 143 -6.94 -15.16 -10.71
CA TYR A 143 -7.68 -15.23 -11.98
C TYR A 143 -8.17 -16.66 -12.27
N LEU A 144 -7.31 -17.66 -12.13
CA LEU A 144 -7.70 -19.05 -12.38
C LEU A 144 -8.60 -19.64 -11.29
N ALA A 145 -8.55 -19.11 -10.08
CA ALA A 145 -9.46 -19.49 -9.00
C ALA A 145 -10.87 -18.89 -9.16
N ALA A 146 -11.02 -17.78 -9.89
CA ALA A 146 -12.33 -17.20 -10.18
C ALA A 146 -13.18 -18.14 -11.06
N PRO A 147 -14.51 -18.19 -10.85
CA PRO A 147 -15.43 -18.93 -11.71
C PRO A 147 -15.28 -18.51 -13.17
N LYS A 148 -15.36 -19.47 -14.11
CA LYS A 148 -15.16 -19.20 -15.54
C LYS A 148 -16.01 -18.03 -16.06
N ALA A 149 -17.24 -17.89 -15.58
CA ALA A 149 -18.15 -16.80 -15.93
C ALA A 149 -17.66 -15.41 -15.50
N ARG A 150 -16.89 -15.30 -14.41
CA ARG A 150 -16.37 -14.03 -13.87
C ARG A 150 -14.93 -13.73 -14.29
N ARG A 151 -14.24 -14.69 -14.94
CA ARG A 151 -12.85 -14.50 -15.43
C ARG A 151 -12.70 -13.32 -16.40
N PRO A 152 -13.58 -13.09 -17.39
CA PRO A 152 -13.45 -11.93 -18.26
C PRO A 152 -13.43 -10.61 -17.50
N MET A 153 -14.27 -10.49 -16.46
CA MET A 153 -14.37 -9.31 -15.60
C MET A 153 -13.09 -9.09 -14.77
N VAL A 154 -12.63 -10.12 -14.04
CA VAL A 154 -11.47 -9.95 -13.15
C VAL A 154 -10.12 -9.98 -13.88
N GLY A 155 -10.08 -10.53 -15.10
CA GLY A 155 -8.85 -10.72 -15.86
C GLY A 155 -8.17 -9.42 -16.25
N GLY A 156 -8.93 -8.44 -16.76
CA GLY A 156 -8.38 -7.13 -17.15
C GLY A 156 -7.80 -6.37 -15.95
N MET A 157 -8.54 -6.32 -14.84
CA MET A 157 -8.12 -5.73 -13.58
C MET A 157 -6.82 -6.37 -13.06
N LEU A 158 -6.81 -7.70 -12.86
CA LEU A 158 -5.67 -8.43 -12.33
C LEU A 158 -4.43 -8.31 -13.22
N LEU A 159 -4.60 -8.31 -14.54
CA LEU A 159 -3.50 -8.11 -15.48
C LEU A 159 -2.93 -6.69 -15.38
N SER A 160 -3.78 -5.67 -15.31
CA SER A 160 -3.37 -4.27 -15.20
C SER A 160 -2.52 -4.02 -13.94
N VAL A 161 -3.01 -4.47 -12.78
CA VAL A 161 -2.28 -4.30 -11.52
C VAL A 161 -1.02 -5.17 -11.45
N ALA A 162 -1.01 -6.35 -12.07
CA ALA A 162 0.19 -7.20 -12.16
C ALA A 162 1.27 -6.58 -13.06
N ILE A 163 0.89 -6.00 -14.20
CA ILE A 163 1.82 -5.28 -15.09
C ILE A 163 2.37 -4.03 -14.38
N THR A 164 1.52 -3.33 -13.63
CA THR A 164 1.96 -2.18 -12.82
C THR A 164 3.01 -2.61 -11.80
N ALA A 165 2.73 -3.64 -10.99
CA ALA A 165 3.70 -4.20 -10.05
C ALA A 165 4.99 -4.66 -10.75
N PHE A 166 4.87 -5.30 -11.92
CA PHE A 166 6.03 -5.74 -12.70
C PHE A 166 6.91 -4.57 -13.14
N LEU A 167 6.33 -3.54 -13.75
CA LEU A 167 7.09 -2.46 -14.38
C LEU A 167 7.63 -1.47 -13.35
N THR A 168 6.78 -1.06 -12.40
CA THR A 168 7.08 0.06 -11.50
C THR A 168 7.39 -0.38 -10.08
N GLY A 169 7.09 -1.63 -9.69
CA GLY A 169 7.23 -2.09 -8.32
C GLY A 169 6.14 -1.57 -7.37
N VAL A 170 5.07 -0.95 -7.87
CA VAL A 170 3.92 -0.53 -7.05
C VAL A 170 3.02 -1.73 -6.81
N THR A 171 2.86 -2.13 -5.55
CA THR A 171 2.22 -3.40 -5.18
C THR A 171 0.83 -3.22 -4.57
N GLU A 172 0.55 -2.05 -4.02
CA GLU A 172 -0.65 -1.75 -3.23
C GLU A 172 -1.95 -2.04 -3.99
N PRO A 173 -2.12 -1.67 -5.27
CA PRO A 173 -3.35 -1.98 -6.00
C PRO A 173 -3.64 -3.47 -6.09
N LEU A 174 -2.62 -4.34 -6.10
CA LEU A 174 -2.79 -5.78 -6.15
C LEU A 174 -2.92 -6.38 -4.75
N GLU A 175 -2.11 -5.93 -3.79
CA GLU A 175 -2.17 -6.38 -2.39
C GLU A 175 -3.53 -6.08 -1.75
N PHE A 176 -4.10 -4.91 -2.04
CA PHE A 176 -5.36 -4.46 -1.45
C PHE A 176 -6.55 -5.32 -1.87
N LEU A 177 -6.48 -5.95 -3.06
CA LEU A 177 -7.51 -6.86 -3.56
C LEU A 177 -7.67 -8.14 -2.75
N PHE A 178 -6.67 -8.53 -1.95
CA PHE A 178 -6.75 -9.76 -1.16
C PHE A 178 -6.37 -9.58 0.32
N MET A 179 -5.72 -8.49 0.72
CA MET A 179 -5.27 -8.33 2.10
C MET A 179 -6.41 -8.36 3.13
N PHE A 180 -7.56 -7.76 2.77
CA PHE A 180 -8.72 -7.69 3.66
C PHE A 180 -9.69 -8.87 3.46
N LEU A 181 -9.79 -9.37 2.23
CA LEU A 181 -10.67 -10.51 1.90
C LEU A 181 -10.07 -11.87 2.29
N ALA A 182 -8.74 -11.97 2.27
CA ALA A 182 -7.98 -13.20 2.50
C ALA A 182 -6.69 -12.92 3.28
N PRO A 183 -6.77 -12.58 4.58
CA PRO A 183 -5.60 -12.23 5.41
C PRO A 183 -4.52 -13.33 5.43
N LEU A 184 -4.90 -14.59 5.25
CA LEU A 184 -3.96 -15.71 5.18
C LEU A 184 -3.03 -15.62 3.95
N LEU A 185 -3.56 -15.20 2.78
CA LEU A 185 -2.73 -14.98 1.59
C LEU A 185 -1.79 -13.79 1.78
N TYR A 186 -2.21 -12.81 2.57
CA TYR A 186 -1.38 -11.66 2.93
C TYR A 186 -0.23 -12.03 3.84
N LEU A 187 -0.49 -12.85 4.87
CA LEU A 187 0.55 -13.40 5.72
C LEU A 187 1.53 -14.25 4.89
N LEU A 188 1.03 -15.09 3.98
CA LEU A 188 1.87 -15.86 3.07
C LEU A 188 2.75 -14.95 2.20
N HIS A 189 2.18 -13.89 1.62
CA HIS A 189 2.91 -12.89 0.84
C HIS A 189 4.01 -12.21 1.67
N ALA A 190 3.73 -11.86 2.93
CA ALA A 190 4.73 -11.28 3.83
C ALA A 190 5.88 -12.26 4.10
N VAL A 191 5.57 -13.53 4.39
CA VAL A 191 6.57 -14.58 4.64
C VAL A 191 7.45 -14.80 3.41
N LEU A 192 6.84 -14.94 2.23
CA LEU A 192 7.57 -15.14 0.98
C LEU A 192 8.46 -13.95 0.63
N THR A 193 8.01 -12.72 0.92
CA THR A 193 8.84 -11.51 0.78
C THR A 193 10.06 -11.57 1.69
N GLY A 194 9.88 -11.92 2.96
CA GLY A 194 11.00 -12.13 3.88
C GLY A 194 11.98 -13.21 3.40
N ILE A 195 11.47 -14.33 2.88
CA ILE A 195 12.32 -15.40 2.31
C ILE A 195 13.11 -14.89 1.10
N SER A 196 12.49 -14.10 0.22
CA SER A 196 13.17 -13.53 -0.95
C SER A 196 14.32 -12.61 -0.55
N LEU A 197 14.10 -11.74 0.43
CA LEU A 197 15.12 -10.86 0.99
C LEU A 197 16.26 -11.64 1.65
N PHE A 198 15.93 -12.64 2.47
CA PHE A 198 16.92 -13.54 3.06
C PHE A 198 17.79 -14.21 1.99
N ILE A 199 17.18 -14.81 0.95
CA ILE A 199 17.91 -15.53 -0.09
C ILE A 199 18.77 -14.57 -0.91
N ALA A 200 18.25 -13.40 -1.30
CA ALA A 200 19.00 -12.43 -2.09
C ALA A 200 20.26 -11.96 -1.33
N THR A 201 20.10 -11.62 -0.05
CA THR A 201 21.24 -11.22 0.80
C THR A 201 22.20 -12.39 1.06
N ALA A 202 21.70 -13.61 1.31
CA ALA A 202 22.55 -14.78 1.54
C ALA A 202 23.40 -15.16 0.32
N LEU A 203 22.89 -14.88 -0.89
CA LEU A 203 23.62 -15.07 -2.14
C LEU A 203 24.55 -13.90 -2.49
N GLY A 204 24.66 -12.89 -1.62
CA GLY A 204 25.48 -11.69 -1.86
C GLY A 204 24.99 -10.88 -3.04
N ILE A 205 23.69 -10.89 -3.33
CA ILE A 205 23.10 -10.09 -4.39
C ILE A 205 22.86 -8.68 -3.86
N HIS A 206 23.47 -7.71 -4.54
CA HIS A 206 23.36 -6.27 -4.27
C HIS A 206 22.73 -5.59 -5.47
N ALA A 207 21.54 -5.04 -5.27
CA ALA A 207 20.75 -4.28 -6.23
C ALA A 207 20.04 -3.13 -5.52
N GLY A 208 20.04 -1.95 -6.14
CA GLY A 208 19.32 -0.77 -5.70
C GLY A 208 18.13 -0.45 -6.59
N PHE A 209 17.23 0.38 -6.09
CA PHE A 209 16.09 0.97 -6.80
C PHE A 209 15.95 2.43 -6.37
N SER A 210 15.43 3.25 -7.27
CA SER A 210 15.23 4.69 -7.05
C SER A 210 13.79 5.02 -6.65
N PHE A 211 12.84 4.22 -7.12
CA PHE A 211 11.42 4.36 -6.79
C PHE A 211 10.89 3.11 -6.09
N SER A 212 10.99 1.94 -6.74
CA SER A 212 10.61 0.64 -6.14
C SER A 212 11.29 -0.51 -6.90
N ALA A 213 11.09 -1.77 -6.51
CA ALA A 213 11.79 -2.90 -7.13
C ALA A 213 11.12 -3.42 -8.42
N GLY A 214 10.75 -2.52 -9.33
CA GLY A 214 10.16 -2.83 -10.63
C GLY A 214 11.19 -3.10 -11.73
N ALA A 215 10.72 -3.58 -12.88
CA ALA A 215 11.56 -3.87 -14.04
C ALA A 215 12.28 -2.63 -14.59
N ILE A 216 11.69 -1.44 -14.48
CA ILE A 216 12.32 -0.19 -14.88
C ILE A 216 13.54 0.07 -14.00
N ASP A 217 13.37 0.05 -12.68
CA ASP A 217 14.47 0.18 -11.74
C ASP A 217 15.51 -0.93 -11.98
N TYR A 218 15.06 -2.17 -12.26
CA TYR A 218 15.94 -3.31 -12.57
C TYR A 218 16.93 -2.99 -13.70
N VAL A 219 16.40 -2.47 -14.81
CA VAL A 219 17.21 -2.12 -15.98
C VAL A 219 18.12 -0.92 -15.69
N LEU A 220 17.62 0.09 -14.98
CA LEU A 220 18.39 1.29 -14.66
C LEU A 220 19.57 1.00 -13.74
N MET A 221 19.41 0.12 -12.75
CA MET A 221 20.51 -0.18 -11.82
C MET A 221 21.49 -1.25 -12.32
N TYR A 222 21.13 -2.05 -13.33
CA TYR A 222 21.86 -3.27 -13.72
C TYR A 222 23.36 -3.05 -13.97
N SER A 223 23.72 -1.89 -14.55
CA SER A 223 25.09 -1.54 -14.93
C SER A 223 25.78 -0.60 -13.94
N LEU A 224 25.19 -0.32 -12.78
CA LEU A 224 25.80 0.56 -11.79
C LEU A 224 26.99 -0.11 -11.09
N PRO A 225 28.05 0.63 -10.71
CA PRO A 225 29.25 0.05 -10.10
C PRO A 225 28.98 -0.72 -8.80
N ALA A 226 27.97 -0.32 -8.03
CA ALA A 226 27.57 -0.98 -6.79
C ALA A 226 26.75 -2.27 -7.02
N ALA A 227 26.23 -2.49 -8.23
CA ALA A 227 25.47 -3.69 -8.54
C ALA A 227 26.38 -4.91 -8.51
N SER A 228 25.96 -5.95 -7.78
CA SER A 228 26.68 -7.21 -7.71
C SER A 228 26.78 -7.90 -9.08
N LYS A 229 27.89 -8.61 -9.34
CA LYS A 229 28.10 -9.34 -10.62
C LYS A 229 27.05 -10.43 -10.87
N ASN A 230 26.42 -10.94 -9.82
CA ASN A 230 25.37 -11.95 -9.88
C ASN A 230 23.95 -11.37 -9.82
N VAL A 231 23.76 -10.06 -10.03
CA VAL A 231 22.43 -9.41 -9.99
C VAL A 231 21.39 -10.05 -10.94
N TRP A 232 21.85 -10.64 -12.05
CA TRP A 232 21.00 -11.42 -12.96
C TRP A 232 20.26 -12.59 -12.29
N MET A 233 20.77 -13.09 -11.16
CA MET A 233 20.11 -14.14 -10.38
C MET A 233 18.75 -13.68 -9.83
N LEU A 234 18.48 -12.38 -9.70
CA LEU A 234 17.17 -11.87 -9.32
C LEU A 234 16.08 -12.26 -10.32
N LEU A 235 16.41 -12.37 -11.62
CA LEU A 235 15.46 -12.85 -12.63
C LEU A 235 15.18 -14.34 -12.47
N VAL A 236 16.20 -15.13 -12.16
CA VAL A 236 16.05 -16.58 -11.88
C VAL A 236 15.21 -16.79 -10.62
N MET A 237 15.55 -16.08 -9.54
CA MET A 237 14.75 -16.06 -8.32
C MET A 237 13.32 -15.64 -8.63
N GLY A 238 13.15 -14.60 -9.45
CA GLY A 238 11.86 -14.13 -9.93
C GLY A 238 11.02 -15.24 -10.55
N VAL A 239 11.55 -15.94 -11.55
CA VAL A 239 10.86 -17.07 -12.20
C VAL A 239 10.51 -18.16 -11.17
N VAL A 240 11.41 -18.49 -10.24
CA VAL A 240 11.10 -19.45 -9.16
C VAL A 240 9.95 -18.94 -8.28
N PHE A 241 10.00 -17.69 -7.85
CA PHE A 241 8.97 -17.07 -7.03
C PHE A 241 7.63 -16.96 -7.77
N PHE A 242 7.62 -16.75 -9.09
CA PHE A 242 6.39 -16.81 -9.89
C PHE A 242 5.67 -18.14 -9.68
N PHE A 243 6.38 -19.26 -9.84
CA PHE A 243 5.80 -20.59 -9.67
C PHE A 243 5.43 -20.87 -8.22
N VAL A 244 6.27 -20.47 -7.26
CA VAL A 244 5.98 -20.63 -5.82
C VAL A 244 4.70 -19.87 -5.44
N TYR A 245 4.59 -18.60 -5.82
CA TYR A 245 3.38 -17.81 -5.58
C TYR A 245 2.18 -18.42 -6.27
N PHE A 246 2.30 -18.76 -7.56
CA PHE A 246 1.20 -19.35 -8.32
C PHE A 246 0.66 -20.63 -7.67
N LEU A 247 1.55 -21.56 -7.30
CA LEU A 247 1.18 -22.85 -6.71
C LEU A 247 0.61 -22.68 -5.30
N LEU A 248 1.29 -21.91 -4.43
CA LEU A 248 0.86 -21.73 -3.05
C LEU A 248 -0.45 -20.94 -2.97
N PHE A 249 -0.59 -19.85 -3.73
CA PHE A 249 -1.86 -19.11 -3.77
C PHE A 249 -2.97 -20.02 -4.31
N SER A 250 -2.73 -20.74 -5.41
CA SER A 250 -3.74 -21.65 -5.96
C SER A 250 -4.16 -22.72 -4.95
N ALA A 251 -3.22 -23.30 -4.22
CA ALA A 251 -3.49 -24.31 -3.19
C ALA A 251 -4.27 -23.73 -2.02
N VAL A 252 -3.81 -22.63 -1.43
CA VAL A 252 -4.42 -21.98 -0.25
C VAL A 252 -5.82 -21.43 -0.58
N ILE A 253 -6.00 -20.83 -1.76
CA ILE A 253 -7.30 -20.33 -2.23
C ILE A 253 -8.33 -21.46 -2.33
N ARG A 254 -7.93 -22.63 -2.84
CA ARG A 254 -8.81 -23.79 -3.00
C ARG A 254 -9.05 -24.51 -1.68
N MET A 255 -8.00 -24.73 -0.89
CA MET A 255 -8.06 -25.46 0.38
C MET A 255 -8.95 -24.78 1.41
N PHE A 256 -8.88 -23.45 1.52
CA PHE A 256 -9.67 -22.67 2.47
C PHE A 256 -10.87 -21.97 1.83
N ASN A 257 -11.13 -22.22 0.55
CA ASN A 257 -12.21 -21.58 -0.21
C ASN A 257 -12.22 -20.03 -0.07
N LEU A 258 -11.05 -19.40 -0.16
CA LEU A 258 -10.88 -17.98 0.10
C LEU A 258 -11.61 -17.10 -0.93
N LYS A 259 -12.22 -16.01 -0.47
CA LYS A 259 -13.00 -15.05 -1.26
C LYS A 259 -12.10 -14.05 -1.99
N THR A 260 -11.20 -14.54 -2.85
CA THR A 260 -10.39 -13.68 -3.73
C THR A 260 -11.27 -13.00 -4.79
N PRO A 261 -10.77 -11.96 -5.49
CA PRO A 261 -11.55 -11.24 -6.50
C PRO A 261 -12.28 -12.17 -7.47
N GLY A 262 -13.58 -11.97 -7.62
CA GLY A 262 -14.47 -12.79 -8.44
C GLY A 262 -15.02 -14.05 -7.76
N ARG A 263 -14.64 -14.36 -6.51
CA ARG A 263 -15.16 -15.50 -5.72
C ARG A 263 -16.12 -15.08 -4.58
N GLU A 264 -16.59 -13.84 -4.59
CA GLU A 264 -17.55 -13.30 -3.63
C GLU A 264 -18.93 -13.95 -3.80
N ASP A 265 -19.67 -14.12 -2.70
CA ASP A 265 -21.02 -14.73 -2.72
C ASP A 265 -22.00 -13.93 -3.59
N LYS A 266 -23.04 -14.56 -4.15
CA LYS A 266 -24.03 -13.89 -5.02
C LYS A 266 -24.79 -12.74 -4.35
N ALA A 267 -24.90 -12.71 -3.02
CA ALA A 267 -25.44 -11.54 -2.32
C ALA A 267 -24.47 -10.33 -2.32
N ALA A 268 -23.19 -10.58 -2.65
CA ALA A 268 -22.18 -9.61 -3.02
C ALA A 268 -22.05 -9.49 -4.56
N ASP A 269 -23.11 -9.81 -5.32
CA ASP A 269 -23.26 -9.40 -6.74
C ASP A 269 -23.43 -7.87 -6.82
N VAL A 270 -22.36 -7.15 -6.49
CA VAL A 270 -21.98 -5.87 -7.10
C VAL A 270 -20.46 -5.78 -6.96
N VAL A 271 -19.73 -6.66 -7.66
CA VAL A 271 -18.44 -6.24 -8.22
C VAL A 271 -18.83 -5.48 -9.48
N THR A 272 -19.34 -4.26 -9.33
CA THR A 272 -19.34 -3.30 -10.43
C THR A 272 -17.88 -3.03 -10.70
N GLU A 273 -17.43 -3.52 -11.86
CA GLU A 273 -16.46 -2.84 -12.69
C GLU A 273 -15.55 -1.90 -11.91
N GLU A 274 -14.33 -2.35 -11.61
CA GLU A 274 -13.22 -1.42 -11.73
C GLU A 274 -13.14 -1.02 -13.21
N ALA A 275 -14.05 -0.13 -13.59
CA ALA A 275 -13.78 0.92 -14.54
C ALA A 275 -12.40 1.44 -14.16
N ASN A 276 -11.45 1.29 -15.08
CA ASN A 276 -10.31 2.16 -15.11
C ASN A 276 -10.88 3.58 -15.06
N SER A 277 -10.85 4.24 -13.89
CA SER A 277 -11.41 5.57 -13.66
C SER A 277 -10.69 6.67 -14.45
N ASN A 278 -9.81 6.26 -15.37
CA ASN A 278 -8.99 7.09 -16.23
C ASN A 278 -9.34 6.93 -17.72
N THR A 279 -10.31 6.07 -18.09
CA THR A 279 -10.87 6.03 -19.46
C THR A 279 -12.24 6.69 -19.51
N GLU A 280 -12.55 7.34 -20.63
CA GLU A 280 -13.81 8.06 -20.86
C GLU A 280 -15.04 7.14 -20.73
N GLU A 281 -14.91 5.90 -21.20
CA GLU A 281 -15.95 4.86 -21.09
C GLU A 281 -16.20 4.45 -19.63
N GLY A 282 -15.14 4.28 -18.83
CA GLY A 282 -15.23 3.95 -17.42
C GLY A 282 -15.86 5.07 -16.57
N LEU A 283 -15.53 6.33 -16.89
CA LEU A 283 -16.15 7.50 -16.25
C LEU A 283 -17.64 7.61 -16.58
N THR A 284 -18.02 7.31 -17.82
CA THR A 284 -19.43 7.33 -18.28
C THR A 284 -20.26 6.26 -17.54
N GLN A 285 -19.68 5.08 -17.36
CA GLN A 285 -20.34 3.98 -16.67
C GLN A 285 -20.48 4.23 -15.16
N LEU A 286 -19.45 4.82 -14.55
CA LEU A 286 -19.49 5.24 -13.15
C LEU A 286 -20.57 6.31 -12.93
N ALA A 287 -20.64 7.32 -13.79
CA ALA A 287 -21.67 8.36 -13.74
C ALA A 287 -23.08 7.76 -13.86
N THR A 288 -23.27 6.83 -14.79
CA THR A 288 -24.56 6.12 -14.98
C THR A 288 -24.96 5.34 -13.72
N SER A 289 -24.00 4.68 -13.09
CA SER A 289 -24.23 3.91 -11.85
C SER A 289 -24.60 4.81 -10.68
N TYR A 290 -23.97 5.99 -10.56
CA TYR A 290 -24.34 6.99 -9.57
C TYR A 290 -25.75 7.53 -9.81
N ILE A 291 -26.13 7.83 -11.04
CA ILE A 291 -27.49 8.29 -11.38
C ILE A 291 -28.56 7.25 -10.99
N ALA A 292 -28.29 5.96 -11.22
CA ALA A 292 -29.19 4.90 -10.78
C ALA A 292 -29.28 4.84 -9.25
N ALA A 293 -28.15 4.94 -8.55
CA ALA A 293 -28.08 4.84 -7.09
C ALA A 293 -28.77 5.99 -6.35
N VAL A 294 -28.91 7.16 -6.99
CA VAL A 294 -29.62 8.32 -6.42
C VAL A 294 -31.11 8.34 -6.75
N GLY A 295 -31.66 7.28 -7.34
CA GLY A 295 -33.09 7.19 -7.66
C GLY A 295 -33.45 7.68 -9.06
N GLY A 296 -32.46 7.76 -9.98
CA GLY A 296 -32.65 8.14 -11.38
C GLY A 296 -32.42 9.62 -11.66
N THR A 297 -32.39 9.97 -12.95
CA THR A 297 -32.21 11.34 -13.43
C THR A 297 -33.26 12.30 -12.86
N ASP A 298 -34.49 11.83 -12.72
CA ASP A 298 -35.63 12.65 -12.27
C ASP A 298 -35.53 13.01 -10.79
N ASN A 299 -34.73 12.27 -10.01
CA ASN A 299 -34.45 12.61 -8.63
C ASN A 299 -33.28 13.59 -8.47
N LEU A 300 -32.57 13.92 -9.55
CA LEU A 300 -31.40 14.79 -9.53
C LEU A 300 -31.80 16.25 -9.83
N LYS A 301 -31.51 17.17 -8.91
CA LYS A 301 -31.84 18.61 -9.06
C LYS A 301 -30.65 19.47 -9.45
N ALA A 302 -29.47 19.17 -8.93
CA ALA A 302 -28.25 19.91 -9.24
C ALA A 302 -27.00 19.04 -9.06
N ILE A 303 -25.99 19.33 -9.86
CA ILE A 303 -24.66 18.70 -9.80
C ILE A 303 -23.64 19.82 -9.64
N ASP A 304 -22.87 19.78 -8.55
CA ASP A 304 -21.75 20.69 -8.29
C ASP A 304 -20.47 19.87 -8.08
N ALA A 305 -19.32 20.46 -8.38
CA ALA A 305 -18.03 19.82 -8.14
C ALA A 305 -17.01 20.78 -7.51
N CYS A 306 -16.13 20.24 -6.69
CA CYS A 306 -14.86 20.87 -6.32
C CYS A 306 -13.70 19.87 -6.58
N ILE A 307 -12.46 20.34 -6.43
CA ILE A 307 -11.23 19.62 -6.83
C ILE A 307 -11.22 18.13 -6.42
N THR A 308 -11.79 17.78 -5.26
CA THR A 308 -11.78 16.41 -4.73
C THR A 308 -13.17 15.84 -4.43
N ARG A 309 -14.27 16.54 -4.73
CA ARG A 309 -15.62 16.09 -4.37
C ARG A 309 -16.66 16.47 -5.41
N LEU A 310 -17.56 15.54 -5.71
CA LEU A 310 -18.82 15.77 -6.41
C LEU A 310 -19.94 15.94 -5.37
N ARG A 311 -20.82 16.92 -5.55
CA ARG A 311 -22.02 17.16 -4.72
C ARG A 311 -23.26 17.04 -5.58
N LEU A 312 -24.22 16.26 -5.10
CA LEU A 312 -25.50 16.05 -5.76
C LEU A 312 -26.61 16.60 -4.87
N THR A 313 -27.49 17.41 -5.45
CA THR A 313 -28.74 17.81 -4.81
C THR A 313 -29.84 16.91 -5.35
N VAL A 314 -30.54 16.19 -4.48
CA VAL A 314 -31.64 15.30 -4.86
C VAL A 314 -33.01 15.86 -4.47
N GLY A 315 -34.06 15.43 -5.16
CA GLY A 315 -35.44 15.82 -4.87
C GLY A 315 -36.02 15.11 -3.65
N ASP A 316 -35.78 13.81 -3.56
CA ASP A 316 -36.26 12.92 -2.50
C ASP A 316 -35.10 12.06 -2.00
N SER A 317 -34.69 12.28 -0.75
CA SER A 317 -33.59 11.54 -0.12
C SER A 317 -33.95 10.08 0.17
N ALA A 318 -35.23 9.72 0.27
CA ALA A 318 -35.64 8.34 0.54
C ALA A 318 -35.40 7.41 -0.66
N LYS A 319 -35.28 7.96 -1.87
CA LYS A 319 -34.94 7.21 -3.09
C LYS A 319 -33.44 6.97 -3.26
N VAL A 320 -32.61 7.59 -2.43
CA VAL A 320 -31.16 7.43 -2.49
C VAL A 320 -30.75 6.14 -1.78
N ASN A 321 -30.02 5.30 -2.50
CA ASN A 321 -29.42 4.11 -1.93
C ASN A 321 -28.00 4.44 -1.43
N ASP A 322 -27.92 4.88 -0.17
CA ASP A 322 -26.65 5.24 0.50
C ASP A 322 -25.62 4.08 0.43
N ALA A 323 -26.09 2.84 0.64
CA ALA A 323 -25.23 1.67 0.54
C ALA A 323 -24.68 1.47 -0.88
N ALA A 324 -25.48 1.69 -1.93
CA ALA A 324 -25.01 1.59 -3.31
C ALA A 324 -23.99 2.67 -3.65
N CYS A 325 -24.19 3.89 -3.18
CA CYS A 325 -23.25 4.96 -3.49
C CYS A 325 -21.93 4.85 -2.72
N LYS A 326 -21.95 4.39 -1.46
CA LYS A 326 -20.72 4.02 -0.73
C LYS A 326 -19.95 2.92 -1.46
N ARG A 327 -20.65 1.95 -2.04
CA ARG A 327 -20.03 0.92 -2.90
C ARG A 327 -19.39 1.49 -4.17
N LEU A 328 -19.96 2.55 -4.76
CA LEU A 328 -19.40 3.25 -5.93
C LEU A 328 -18.24 4.19 -5.59
N GLY A 329 -17.80 4.26 -4.33
CA GLY A 329 -16.66 5.07 -3.87
C GLY A 329 -17.02 6.39 -3.19
N ALA A 330 -18.30 6.66 -2.91
CA ALA A 330 -18.69 7.84 -2.14
C ALA A 330 -18.25 7.71 -0.67
N SER A 331 -17.49 8.70 -0.19
CA SER A 331 -17.05 8.77 1.21
C SER A 331 -18.15 9.22 2.18
N GLY A 332 -19.29 9.67 1.66
CA GLY A 332 -20.49 10.00 2.43
C GLY A 332 -21.64 10.49 1.55
N TRP A 333 -22.86 10.30 2.03
CA TRP A 333 -24.10 10.94 1.57
C TRP A 333 -24.57 12.00 2.55
#